data_AF-A0A379N2W7-F1
#
_entry.id   AF-A0A379N2W7-F1
#
_cell.length_a   1.000
_cell.length_b   1.000
_cell.length_c   1.000
_cell.angle_alpha   90.00
_cell.angle_beta   90.00
_cell.angle_gamma   90.00
#
_symmetry.space_group_name_H-M   'P 1'
#
loop_
_entity.id
_entity.type
_entity.pdbx_description
1 polymer ?
#
loop_
_entity_poly.entity_id
_entity_poly.type
_entity_poly.pdbx_seq_one_letter_code
_entity_poly.pdbx_strand_id
1 'polypeptide(L)'
;MTAARPRICVCLSGQMRRFESGLGWLRTLREQAEVSVVVATWRERGAKVSGPMNASRLDLVLPPGLLRALPAEWKSQRFFEVFPALRRHLAQRAESETVTREAIEAAVGPARIHVEDAFPFGFYENRQRHPDGAPHGTDPYTLRQFYKVFQAGVMKRDLEQEQGARFDAVLRLRPDKALHRVDLPLLLSAGPRDLFTDHFREGAAGDQLAAGSSEALDIYAGFFPHAFRKATEGSWREVHGELHDWLVGAGLTVRPMTSQLGLAPDGLLSVEEVMAVLREAAAGPAPLGPQAAYVLRTLEADEALQAGDMRRAMALARQDLPAPEGIGMSGRLLLMGRALQALGNRRASFLAAALSLVGQPENALIWQGPGSANEELNLLLENAPGLLRPGIQPWAVVTDVAAEITGHGGDLLPLAALLEEPGFRREAEAALADAMGRAARNGGLQAHLSRLFEEGGCPVEAELACATAVELLPHDMALRQRLESLREG
;
A
#
# COMPACT_ATOMS: atom_id res chain seq x y z
N MET A 1 51.25 6.36 4.65
CA MET A 1 50.57 5.69 3.53
C MET A 1 49.09 5.71 3.84
N THR A 2 48.29 6.49 3.12
CA THR A 2 46.83 6.40 3.22
C THR A 2 46.42 5.02 2.69
N ALA A 3 45.60 4.28 3.44
CA ALA A 3 45.08 3.00 2.98
C ALA A 3 44.40 3.19 1.61
N ALA A 4 44.63 2.25 0.69
CA ALA A 4 43.95 2.27 -0.61
C ALA A 4 42.44 2.23 -0.38
N ARG A 5 41.69 3.05 -1.13
CA ARG A 5 40.23 3.08 -1.02
C ARG A 5 39.66 1.79 -1.63
N PRO A 6 38.61 1.20 -1.03
CA PRO A 6 37.99 0.00 -1.57
C PRO A 6 37.38 0.28 -2.95
N ARG A 7 37.50 -0.70 -3.86
CA ARG A 7 36.96 -0.67 -5.22
C ARG A 7 35.60 -1.35 -5.25
N ILE A 8 34.56 -0.56 -5.49
CA ILE A 8 33.17 -1.01 -5.46
C ILE A 8 32.57 -0.88 -6.85
N CYS A 9 31.87 -1.92 -7.31
CA CYS A 9 31.03 -1.83 -8.50
C CYS A 9 29.56 -1.70 -8.13
N VAL A 10 28.87 -0.71 -8.68
CA VAL A 10 27.41 -0.59 -8.60
C VAL A 10 26.80 -1.03 -9.92
N CYS A 11 25.97 -2.07 -9.88
CA CYS A 11 25.25 -2.62 -11.01
C CYS A 11 23.77 -2.21 -10.95
N LEU A 12 23.37 -1.23 -11.76
CA LEU A 12 21.97 -0.86 -11.93
C LEU A 12 21.36 -1.67 -13.07
N SER A 13 20.37 -2.52 -12.77
CA SER A 13 19.79 -3.44 -13.78
C SER A 13 18.28 -3.60 -13.67
N GLY A 14 17.59 -3.40 -14.79
CA GLY A 14 16.14 -3.53 -14.90
C GLY A 14 15.50 -2.35 -15.63
N GLN A 15 14.27 -1.99 -15.25
CA GLN A 15 13.59 -0.80 -15.75
C GLN A 15 13.97 0.43 -14.93
N MET A 16 14.23 1.54 -15.62
CA MET A 16 14.67 2.82 -15.05
C MET A 16 13.49 3.70 -14.65
N ARG A 17 12.63 3.21 -13.76
CA ARG A 17 11.47 3.96 -13.27
C ARG A 17 11.93 4.96 -12.22
N ARG A 18 11.85 6.26 -12.53
CA ARG A 18 12.21 7.38 -11.65
C ARG A 18 13.55 7.25 -10.90
N PHE A 19 14.51 6.63 -11.54
CA PHE A 19 15.85 6.39 -10.99
C PHE A 19 16.55 7.70 -10.58
N GLU A 20 16.15 8.84 -11.15
CA GLU A 20 16.68 10.17 -10.86
C GLU A 20 16.56 10.53 -9.37
N SER A 21 15.49 10.07 -8.71
CA SER A 21 15.22 10.38 -7.30
C SER A 21 15.81 9.35 -6.32
N GLY A 22 16.05 8.12 -6.78
CA GLY A 22 16.43 6.99 -5.92
C GLY A 22 17.93 6.81 -5.69
N LEU A 23 18.77 7.58 -6.38
CA LEU A 23 20.21 7.32 -6.48
C LEU A 23 21.11 8.33 -5.74
N GLY A 24 20.54 9.19 -4.89
CA GLY A 24 21.29 10.19 -4.11
C GLY A 24 22.40 9.60 -3.24
N TRP A 25 22.25 8.35 -2.78
CA TRP A 25 23.23 7.61 -1.98
C TRP A 25 24.55 7.32 -2.72
N LEU A 26 24.56 7.33 -4.07
CA LEU A 26 25.77 7.09 -4.86
C LEU A 26 26.86 8.13 -4.60
N ARG A 27 26.46 9.38 -4.35
CA ARG A 27 27.40 10.46 -4.02
C ARG A 27 28.15 10.15 -2.73
N THR A 28 27.43 9.77 -1.68
CA THR A 28 27.99 9.41 -0.37
C THR A 28 28.86 8.16 -0.45
N LEU A 29 28.53 7.20 -1.32
CA LEU A 29 29.40 6.03 -1.56
C LEU A 29 30.71 6.43 -2.26
N ARG A 30 30.66 7.33 -3.25
CA ARG A 30 31.84 7.86 -3.96
C ARG A 30 32.79 8.67 -3.08
N GLU A 31 32.32 9.18 -1.95
CA GLU A 31 33.16 9.84 -0.94
C GLU A 31 33.96 8.83 -0.10
N GLN A 32 33.50 7.58 -0.02
CA GLN A 32 34.11 6.53 0.82
C GLN A 32 34.91 5.49 0.02
N ALA A 33 34.51 5.22 -1.22
CA ALA A 33 35.10 4.20 -2.09
C ALA A 33 35.43 4.69 -3.51
N GLU A 34 36.28 3.95 -4.21
CA GLU A 34 36.41 4.06 -5.67
C GLU A 34 35.25 3.31 -6.32
N VAL A 35 34.31 4.05 -6.90
CA VAL A 35 33.05 3.47 -7.41
C VAL A 35 33.03 3.45 -8.94
N SER A 36 32.93 2.25 -9.50
CA SER A 36 32.54 2.06 -10.90
C SER A 36 31.04 1.79 -10.99
N VAL A 37 30.37 2.36 -11.99
CA VAL A 37 28.93 2.17 -12.21
C VAL A 37 28.70 1.49 -13.55
N VAL A 38 27.94 0.42 -13.56
CA VAL A 38 27.42 -0.23 -14.77
C VAL A 38 25.89 -0.16 -14.77
N VAL A 39 25.34 0.09 -15.94
CA VAL A 39 23.91 0.24 -16.13
C VAL A 39 23.45 -0.62 -17.30
N ALA A 40 22.56 -1.57 -17.03
CA ALA A 40 21.89 -2.37 -18.05
C ALA A 40 20.37 -2.17 -17.94
N THR A 41 19.79 -1.46 -18.90
CA THR A 41 18.36 -1.07 -18.86
C THR A 41 17.64 -1.30 -20.19
N TRP A 42 16.32 -1.22 -20.12
CA TRP A 42 15.43 -1.07 -21.26
C TRP A 42 15.31 0.41 -21.65
N ARG A 43 15.07 0.69 -22.95
CA ARG A 43 14.76 2.03 -23.47
C ARG A 43 13.41 2.48 -22.92
N GLU A 44 12.43 1.60 -22.91
CA GLU A 44 11.15 1.84 -22.26
C GLU A 44 11.35 2.02 -20.76
N ARG A 45 10.87 3.14 -20.22
CA ARG A 45 10.92 3.42 -18.79
C ARG A 45 10.09 2.40 -18.00
N GLY A 46 8.91 2.05 -18.52
CA GLY A 46 7.96 1.15 -17.89
C GLY A 46 7.25 1.76 -16.66
N ALA A 47 6.22 1.09 -16.16
CA ALA A 47 5.49 1.50 -14.96
C ALA A 47 4.87 0.32 -14.20
N LYS A 48 4.48 0.53 -12.94
CA LYS A 48 3.76 -0.48 -12.14
C LYS A 48 2.25 -0.47 -12.42
N VAL A 49 1.87 -0.56 -13.70
CA VAL A 49 0.46 -0.55 -14.15
C VAL A 49 -0.11 -1.96 -14.40
N SER A 50 0.73 -2.98 -14.26
CA SER A 50 0.42 -4.40 -14.49
C SER A 50 0.79 -5.29 -13.30
N GLY A 51 0.08 -6.42 -13.19
CA GLY A 51 0.14 -7.35 -12.06
C GLY A 51 -0.82 -6.99 -10.92
N PRO A 52 -0.85 -7.77 -9.83
CA PRO A 52 -1.76 -7.52 -8.71
C PRO A 52 -1.52 -6.14 -8.07
N MET A 53 -2.56 -5.33 -7.87
CA MET A 53 -2.44 -4.04 -7.18
C MET A 53 -2.97 -4.13 -5.74
N ASN A 54 -2.19 -3.55 -4.80
CA ASN A 54 -2.56 -3.35 -3.41
C ASN A 54 -2.24 -1.89 -3.02
N ALA A 55 -2.57 -1.48 -1.79
CA ALA A 55 -2.38 -0.10 -1.34
C ALA A 55 -0.95 0.41 -1.56
N SER A 56 0.06 -0.37 -1.16
CA SER A 56 1.48 -0.02 -1.34
C SER A 56 1.89 0.15 -2.82
N ARG A 57 1.25 -0.57 -3.75
CA ARG A 57 1.50 -0.45 -5.18
C ARG A 57 0.72 0.70 -5.81
N LEU A 58 -0.48 0.99 -5.30
CA LEU A 58 -1.23 2.18 -5.71
C LEU A 58 -0.51 3.46 -5.29
N ASP A 59 0.15 3.47 -4.13
CA ASP A 59 0.99 4.59 -3.69
C ASP A 59 2.15 4.90 -4.64
N LEU A 60 2.57 3.90 -5.43
CA LEU A 60 3.54 4.13 -6.49
C LEU A 60 2.92 4.89 -7.66
N VAL A 61 1.70 4.53 -8.05
CA VAL A 61 1.13 4.94 -9.32
C VAL A 61 0.26 6.19 -9.19
N LEU A 62 -0.41 6.35 -8.05
CA LEU A 62 -1.27 7.49 -7.74
C LEU A 62 -0.50 8.51 -6.90
N PRO A 63 -0.77 9.81 -7.07
CA PRO A 63 -0.25 10.83 -6.17
C PRO A 63 -0.59 10.53 -4.71
N PRO A 64 0.32 10.74 -3.74
CA PRO A 64 0.07 10.47 -2.32
C PRO A 64 -1.15 11.20 -1.76
N GLY A 65 -1.47 12.40 -2.29
CA GLY A 65 -2.68 13.14 -1.91
C GLY A 65 -3.97 12.41 -2.26
N LEU A 66 -3.99 11.73 -3.41
CA LEU A 66 -5.18 11.04 -3.93
C LEU A 66 -5.39 9.69 -3.24
N LEU A 67 -4.31 8.95 -2.94
CA LEU A 67 -4.43 7.70 -2.18
C LEU A 67 -5.03 7.91 -0.78
N ARG A 68 -4.68 9.03 -0.12
CA ARG A 68 -5.27 9.40 1.19
C ARG A 68 -6.75 9.79 1.11
N ALA A 69 -7.23 10.18 -0.06
CA ALA A 69 -8.65 10.46 -0.30
C ALA A 69 -9.44 9.19 -0.62
N LEU A 70 -8.77 8.10 -0.98
CA LEU A 70 -9.43 6.84 -1.29
C LEU A 70 -9.78 6.07 -0.01
N PRO A 71 -11.00 5.54 0.10
CA PRO A 71 -11.36 4.60 1.16
C PRO A 71 -10.53 3.31 1.06
N ALA A 72 -10.27 2.65 2.18
CA ALA A 72 -9.33 1.51 2.27
C ALA A 72 -9.66 0.36 1.30
N GLU A 73 -10.95 0.07 1.10
CA GLU A 73 -11.47 -0.96 0.19
C GLU A 73 -11.13 -0.68 -1.29
N TRP A 74 -10.96 0.59 -1.64
CA TRP A 74 -10.54 1.05 -2.95
C TRP A 74 -9.01 1.15 -3.09
N LYS A 75 -8.23 0.99 -2.01
CA LYS A 75 -6.77 0.90 -2.07
C LYS A 75 -6.32 -0.50 -2.57
N SER A 76 -6.92 -1.00 -3.65
CA SER A 76 -6.67 -2.32 -4.24
C SER A 76 -6.85 -2.34 -5.77
N GLN A 77 -6.68 -3.51 -6.38
CA GLN A 77 -6.98 -3.76 -7.80
C GLN A 77 -8.37 -3.25 -8.24
N ARG A 78 -9.35 -3.27 -7.32
CA ARG A 78 -10.73 -2.80 -7.56
C ARG A 78 -10.79 -1.37 -8.09
N PHE A 79 -9.87 -0.48 -7.69
CA PHE A 79 -9.84 0.89 -8.19
C PHE A 79 -9.68 0.97 -9.71
N PHE A 80 -8.79 0.15 -10.29
CA PHE A 80 -8.58 0.11 -11.74
C PHE A 80 -9.63 -0.69 -12.49
N GLU A 81 -10.34 -1.60 -11.82
CA GLU A 81 -11.51 -2.28 -12.40
C GLU A 81 -12.66 -1.28 -12.60
N VAL A 82 -12.81 -0.35 -11.66
CA VAL A 82 -13.82 0.72 -11.72
C VAL A 82 -13.40 1.86 -12.65
N PHE A 83 -12.10 2.15 -12.78
CA PHE A 83 -11.56 3.16 -13.70
C PHE A 83 -10.57 2.58 -14.73
N PRO A 84 -11.03 1.76 -15.70
CA PRO A 84 -10.16 1.15 -16.69
C PRO A 84 -9.53 2.18 -17.64
N ALA A 85 -10.16 3.34 -17.84
CA ALA A 85 -9.61 4.44 -18.61
C ALA A 85 -8.30 4.98 -18.00
N LEU A 86 -8.26 5.15 -16.67
CA LEU A 86 -7.06 5.60 -15.96
C LEU A 86 -5.92 4.58 -16.09
N ARG A 87 -6.23 3.28 -15.94
CA ARG A 87 -5.23 2.22 -16.13
C ARG A 87 -4.62 2.26 -17.54
N ARG A 88 -5.45 2.43 -18.58
CA ARG A 88 -5.00 2.55 -19.97
C ARG A 88 -4.13 3.79 -20.18
N HIS A 89 -4.54 4.93 -19.64
CA HIS A 89 -3.79 6.18 -19.74
C HIS A 89 -2.40 6.07 -19.09
N LEU A 90 -2.34 5.50 -17.89
CA LEU A 90 -1.07 5.23 -17.20
C LEU A 90 -0.16 4.29 -18.00
N ALA A 91 -0.72 3.22 -18.59
CA ALA A 91 0.05 2.29 -19.42
C ALA A 91 0.61 2.97 -20.67
N GLN A 92 -0.21 3.75 -21.39
CA GLN A 92 0.23 4.50 -22.57
C GLN A 92 1.35 5.48 -22.24
N ARG A 93 1.22 6.22 -21.12
CA ARG A 93 2.26 7.15 -20.69
C ARG A 93 3.56 6.43 -20.35
N ALA A 94 3.47 5.34 -19.61
CA ALA A 94 4.61 4.51 -19.24
C ALA A 94 5.36 3.90 -20.43
N GLU A 95 4.63 3.53 -21.49
CA GLU A 95 5.19 3.01 -22.74
C GLU A 95 5.81 4.13 -23.60
N SER A 96 5.27 5.35 -23.52
CA SER A 96 5.78 6.49 -24.30
C SER A 96 7.06 7.12 -23.73
N GLU A 97 7.29 7.00 -22.42
CA GLU A 97 8.49 7.53 -21.79
C GLU A 97 9.71 6.66 -22.07
N THR A 98 10.73 7.27 -22.68
CA THR A 98 11.99 6.62 -22.99
C THR A 98 13.12 7.13 -22.10
N VAL A 99 14.04 6.24 -21.78
CA VAL A 99 15.21 6.53 -20.96
C VAL A 99 16.39 6.73 -21.89
N THR A 100 17.03 7.89 -21.80
CA THR A 100 18.20 8.23 -22.62
C THR A 100 19.50 8.01 -21.84
N ARG A 101 20.60 7.85 -22.58
CA ARG A 101 21.94 7.76 -21.98
C ARG A 101 22.27 9.01 -21.19
N GLU A 102 21.94 10.17 -21.73
CA GLU A 102 22.22 11.48 -21.12
C GLU A 102 21.48 11.63 -19.79
N ALA A 103 20.22 11.18 -19.72
CA ALA A 103 19.45 11.19 -18.47
C ALA A 103 20.07 10.25 -17.42
N ILE A 104 20.54 9.08 -17.83
CA ILE A 104 21.23 8.14 -16.94
C ILE A 104 22.52 8.77 -16.42
N GLU A 105 23.39 9.28 -17.29
CA GLU A 105 24.67 9.90 -16.92
C GLU A 105 24.47 11.12 -16.02
N ALA A 106 23.42 11.93 -16.26
CA ALA A 106 23.09 13.05 -15.38
C ALA A 106 22.76 12.61 -13.95
N ALA A 107 22.07 11.48 -13.78
CA ALA A 107 21.69 10.97 -12.46
C ALA A 107 22.83 10.22 -11.75
N VAL A 108 23.60 9.42 -12.49
CA VAL A 108 24.59 8.48 -11.90
C VAL A 108 26.03 8.93 -12.08
N GLY A 109 26.29 9.98 -12.86
CA GLY A 109 27.64 10.38 -13.28
C GLY A 109 28.25 9.39 -14.29
N PRO A 110 29.59 9.37 -14.43
CA PRO A 110 30.28 8.48 -15.36
C PRO A 110 29.93 7.00 -15.10
N ALA A 111 29.47 6.31 -16.14
CA ALA A 111 29.04 4.92 -16.06
C ALA A 111 29.20 4.19 -17.41
N ARG A 112 29.37 2.87 -17.37
CA ARG A 112 29.22 2.01 -18.56
C ARG A 112 27.75 1.71 -18.73
N ILE A 113 27.12 2.26 -19.77
CA ILE A 113 25.66 2.21 -19.96
C ILE A 113 25.32 1.39 -21.20
N HIS A 114 24.38 0.46 -21.04
CA HIS A 114 23.75 -0.35 -22.08
C HIS A 114 22.23 -0.19 -22.02
N VAL A 115 21.64 0.32 -23.10
CA VAL A 115 20.20 0.53 -23.26
C VAL A 115 19.72 -0.32 -24.43
N GLU A 116 18.67 -1.11 -24.22
CA GLU A 116 18.09 -1.93 -25.28
C GLU A 116 16.60 -1.68 -25.46
N ASP A 117 16.14 -1.88 -26.69
CA ASP A 117 14.78 -1.53 -27.09
C ASP A 117 13.79 -2.66 -26.77
N ALA A 118 14.19 -3.91 -27.02
CA ALA A 118 13.31 -5.07 -26.92
C ALA A 118 14.02 -6.25 -26.29
N PHE A 119 13.24 -7.17 -25.71
CA PHE A 119 13.79 -8.40 -25.18
C PHE A 119 14.22 -9.30 -26.35
N PRO A 120 15.50 -9.72 -26.46
CA PRO A 120 16.01 -10.36 -27.67
C PRO A 120 15.42 -11.76 -27.93
N PHE A 121 14.67 -12.32 -26.98
CA PHE A 121 14.05 -13.64 -27.07
C PHE A 121 12.53 -13.52 -27.31
N GLY A 122 12.16 -12.86 -28.41
CA GLY A 122 10.79 -12.41 -28.77
C GLY A 122 9.63 -13.42 -28.66
N PHE A 123 9.90 -14.71 -28.46
CA PHE A 123 8.89 -15.72 -28.11
C PHE A 123 8.12 -15.37 -26.82
N TYR A 124 8.77 -14.71 -25.84
CA TYR A 124 8.12 -14.31 -24.59
C TYR A 124 7.32 -13.01 -24.69
N GLU A 125 7.55 -12.15 -25.69
CA GLU A 125 6.78 -10.91 -25.87
C GLU A 125 5.35 -11.19 -26.36
N ASN A 126 5.12 -12.24 -27.16
CA ASN A 126 3.78 -12.60 -27.62
C ASN A 126 2.89 -13.21 -26.53
N ARG A 127 3.46 -13.90 -25.52
CA ARG A 127 2.72 -14.32 -24.31
C ARG A 127 2.42 -13.15 -23.36
N GLN A 128 3.15 -12.03 -23.45
CA GLN A 128 2.92 -10.84 -22.62
C GLN A 128 1.65 -10.07 -23.02
N ARG A 129 1.16 -10.22 -24.26
CA ARG A 129 0.00 -9.47 -24.80
C ARG A 129 -1.37 -10.10 -24.52
N HIS A 130 -1.42 -11.28 -23.89
CA HIS A 130 -2.68 -11.95 -23.53
C HIS A 130 -2.71 -12.22 -22.01
N PRO A 131 -3.29 -11.31 -21.20
CA PRO A 131 -3.42 -11.49 -19.75
C PRO A 131 -4.45 -12.58 -19.38
N ASP A 132 -5.36 -12.90 -20.30
CA ASP A 132 -6.49 -13.79 -20.02
C ASP A 132 -6.07 -15.24 -20.30
N GLY A 133 -5.69 -15.96 -19.25
CA GLY A 133 -5.51 -17.42 -19.28
C GLY A 133 -4.08 -17.94 -19.20
N ALA A 134 -3.08 -17.09 -18.95
CA ALA A 134 -1.74 -17.59 -18.62
C ALA A 134 -1.78 -18.28 -17.24
N PRO A 135 -1.38 -19.56 -17.12
CA PRO A 135 -1.37 -20.24 -15.83
C PRO A 135 -0.50 -19.46 -14.84
N HIS A 136 -1.04 -19.25 -13.63
CA HIS A 136 -0.33 -18.66 -12.49
C HIS A 136 1.07 -19.29 -12.37
N GLY A 137 2.13 -18.50 -12.58
CA GLY A 137 3.53 -18.95 -12.41
C GLY A 137 4.50 -18.53 -13.52
N THR A 138 4.02 -18.28 -14.74
CA THR A 138 4.89 -17.81 -15.84
C THR A 138 4.93 -16.28 -15.90
N ASP A 139 5.60 -15.61 -14.94
CA ASP A 139 5.82 -14.16 -15.00
C ASP A 139 6.97 -13.82 -15.98
N PRO A 140 6.69 -13.41 -17.23
CA PRO A 140 7.72 -13.15 -18.23
C PRO A 140 8.50 -11.87 -17.93
N TYR A 141 7.94 -10.96 -17.10
CA TYR A 141 8.61 -9.73 -16.70
C TYR A 141 9.84 -10.03 -15.85
N THR A 142 9.80 -11.12 -15.09
CA THR A 142 10.91 -11.51 -14.23
C THR A 142 12.11 -12.03 -15.02
N LEU A 143 11.89 -12.78 -16.11
CA LEU A 143 12.98 -13.19 -17.00
C LEU A 143 13.65 -11.98 -17.67
N ARG A 144 12.87 -10.98 -18.10
CA ARG A 144 13.41 -9.70 -18.62
C ARG A 144 14.28 -9.00 -17.58
N GLN A 145 13.87 -9.02 -16.31
CA GLN A 145 14.65 -8.43 -15.23
C GLN A 145 16.00 -9.15 -15.05
N PHE A 146 16.01 -10.48 -14.93
CA PHE A 146 17.26 -11.24 -14.75
C PHE A 146 18.18 -11.19 -15.97
N TYR A 147 17.64 -11.02 -17.16
CA TYR A 147 18.45 -10.73 -18.34
C TYR A 147 19.29 -9.46 -18.15
N LYS A 148 18.69 -8.37 -17.65
CA LYS A 148 19.43 -7.15 -17.33
C LYS A 148 20.42 -7.33 -16.18
N VAL A 149 20.11 -8.18 -15.21
CA VAL A 149 21.09 -8.57 -14.16
C VAL A 149 22.30 -9.26 -14.78
N PHE A 150 22.06 -10.23 -15.67
CA PHE A 150 23.11 -10.96 -16.37
C PHE A 150 23.98 -10.01 -17.22
N GLN A 151 23.37 -9.10 -17.97
CA GLN A 151 24.09 -8.11 -18.76
C GLN A 151 24.96 -7.19 -17.90
N ALA A 152 24.43 -6.68 -16.78
CA ALA A 152 25.23 -5.89 -15.85
C ALA A 152 26.41 -6.70 -15.28
N GLY A 153 26.21 -7.99 -15.01
CA GLY A 153 27.29 -8.91 -14.61
C GLY A 153 28.37 -9.08 -15.67
N VAL A 154 28.00 -9.20 -16.94
CA VAL A 154 28.95 -9.23 -18.08
C VAL A 154 29.75 -7.93 -18.14
N MET A 155 29.07 -6.78 -18.12
CA MET A 155 29.71 -5.45 -18.17
C MET A 155 30.65 -5.21 -16.98
N LYS A 156 30.28 -5.68 -15.79
CA LYS A 156 31.15 -5.66 -14.60
C LYS A 156 32.42 -6.47 -14.85
N ARG A 157 32.33 -7.68 -15.42
CA ARG A 157 33.52 -8.52 -15.69
C ARG A 157 34.43 -7.90 -16.76
N ASP A 158 33.85 -7.28 -17.78
CA ASP A 158 34.63 -6.53 -18.78
C ASP A 158 35.47 -5.43 -18.11
N LEU A 159 34.88 -4.67 -17.17
CA LEU A 159 35.60 -3.65 -16.41
C LEU A 159 36.71 -4.25 -15.54
N GLU A 160 36.48 -5.38 -14.89
CA GLU A 160 37.51 -6.07 -14.10
C GLU A 160 38.69 -6.52 -14.97
N GLN A 161 38.41 -6.99 -16.18
CA GLN A 161 39.42 -7.38 -17.17
C GLN A 161 40.21 -6.16 -17.67
N GLU A 162 39.53 -5.08 -18.03
CA GLU A 162 40.14 -3.81 -18.47
C GLU A 162 41.04 -3.20 -17.38
N GLN A 163 40.62 -3.30 -16.11
CA GLN A 163 41.36 -2.77 -14.96
C GLN A 163 42.41 -3.75 -14.41
N GLY A 164 42.44 -4.99 -14.90
CA GLY A 164 43.36 -6.03 -14.44
C GLY A 164 43.15 -6.49 -12.99
N ALA A 165 42.01 -6.17 -12.38
CA ALA A 165 41.72 -6.51 -10.99
C ALA A 165 40.21 -6.52 -10.69
N ARG A 166 39.78 -7.49 -9.86
CA ARG A 166 38.39 -7.62 -9.40
C ARG A 166 38.00 -6.49 -8.44
N PHE A 167 36.70 -6.26 -8.32
CA PHE A 167 36.13 -5.38 -7.30
C PHE A 167 36.14 -6.05 -5.92
N ASP A 168 36.37 -5.26 -4.87
CA ASP A 168 36.34 -5.73 -3.48
C ASP A 168 34.91 -6.10 -3.06
N ALA A 169 33.93 -5.32 -3.51
CA ALA A 169 32.52 -5.66 -3.39
C ALA A 169 31.70 -5.13 -4.56
N VAL A 170 30.54 -5.75 -4.77
CA VAL A 170 29.59 -5.41 -5.82
C VAL A 170 28.22 -5.21 -5.20
N LEU A 171 27.54 -4.12 -5.55
CA LEU A 171 26.17 -3.81 -5.17
C LEU A 171 25.31 -3.77 -6.43
N ARG A 172 24.40 -4.73 -6.57
CA ARG A 172 23.37 -4.74 -7.60
C ARG A 172 22.06 -4.23 -7.03
N LEU A 173 21.43 -3.31 -7.74
CA LEU A 173 20.17 -2.70 -7.35
C LEU A 173 19.24 -2.58 -8.55
N ARG A 174 17.93 -2.79 -8.35
CA ARG A 174 16.94 -2.35 -9.32
C ARG A 174 16.85 -0.81 -9.32
N PRO A 175 16.89 -0.13 -10.48
CA PRO A 175 16.96 1.33 -10.49
C PRO A 175 15.72 2.05 -9.92
N ASP A 176 14.59 1.36 -9.82
CA ASP A 176 13.34 1.87 -9.21
C ASP A 176 13.31 1.78 -7.68
N LYS A 177 14.43 1.39 -7.05
CA LYS A 177 14.59 1.29 -5.61
C LYS A 177 15.54 2.35 -5.09
N ALA A 178 15.16 2.94 -3.96
CA ALA A 178 16.00 3.89 -3.25
C ALA A 178 16.71 3.21 -2.08
N LEU A 179 18.01 3.44 -1.95
CA LEU A 179 18.76 3.07 -0.74
C LEU A 179 18.91 4.29 0.16
N HIS A 180 18.56 4.13 1.44
CA HIS A 180 18.77 5.20 2.43
C HIS A 180 20.25 5.41 2.76
N ARG A 181 21.01 4.32 2.84
CA ARG A 181 22.46 4.29 3.08
C ARG A 181 23.05 2.99 2.57
N VAL A 182 24.34 3.00 2.24
CA VAL A 182 25.11 1.78 1.97
C VAL A 182 25.96 1.45 3.18
N ASP A 183 25.81 0.24 3.73
CA ASP A 183 26.66 -0.25 4.82
C ASP A 183 27.97 -0.82 4.25
N LEU A 184 28.93 0.08 4.02
CA LEU A 184 30.21 -0.30 3.42
C LEU A 184 31.01 -1.32 4.26
N PRO A 185 31.10 -1.19 5.61
CA PRO A 185 31.72 -2.22 6.44
C PRO A 185 31.09 -3.61 6.27
N LEU A 186 29.76 -3.68 6.21
CA LEU A 186 29.07 -4.96 5.95
C LEU A 186 29.44 -5.53 4.58
N LEU A 187 29.42 -4.71 3.52
CA LEU A 187 29.78 -5.15 2.16
C LEU A 187 31.21 -5.68 2.09
N LEU A 188 32.16 -5.01 2.75
CA LEU A 188 33.57 -5.39 2.75
C LEU A 188 33.88 -6.58 3.67
N SER A 189 32.97 -6.91 4.59
CA SER A 189 33.09 -8.10 5.44
C SER A 189 32.67 -9.40 4.73
N ALA A 190 32.07 -9.31 3.54
CA ALA A 190 31.57 -10.45 2.79
C ALA A 190 32.72 -11.37 2.35
N GLY A 191 32.65 -12.64 2.72
CA GLY A 191 33.52 -13.66 2.14
C GLY A 191 33.21 -13.91 0.65
N PRO A 192 34.06 -14.68 -0.05
CA PRO A 192 33.87 -14.98 -1.48
C PRO A 192 32.51 -15.59 -1.83
N ARG A 193 31.86 -16.27 -0.88
CA ARG A 193 30.57 -16.95 -1.04
C ARG A 193 29.43 -16.31 -0.23
N ASP A 194 29.66 -15.16 0.39
CA ASP A 194 28.63 -14.43 1.10
C ASP A 194 27.86 -13.52 0.15
N LEU A 195 26.53 -13.58 0.21
CA LEU A 195 25.63 -12.73 -0.55
C LEU A 195 24.56 -12.13 0.35
N PHE A 196 24.28 -10.85 0.15
CA PHE A 196 23.20 -10.13 0.81
C PHE A 196 22.08 -9.83 -0.18
N THR A 197 20.81 -10.10 0.18
CA THR A 197 19.64 -9.81 -0.67
C THR A 197 18.58 -9.02 0.10
N ASP A 198 17.59 -8.43 -0.59
CA ASP A 198 16.52 -7.65 0.08
C ASP A 198 15.66 -8.50 1.04
N HIS A 199 15.46 -9.77 0.70
CA HIS A 199 14.92 -10.76 1.63
C HIS A 199 15.49 -12.14 1.29
N PHE A 200 15.53 -13.01 2.30
CA PHE A 200 15.92 -14.40 2.14
C PHE A 200 15.23 -15.23 3.24
N ARG A 201 14.45 -16.22 2.84
CA ARG A 201 13.76 -17.17 3.73
C ARG A 201 13.68 -18.53 3.03
N GLU A 202 13.30 -19.56 3.78
CA GLU A 202 13.14 -20.90 3.23
C GLU A 202 12.22 -20.87 1.99
N GLY A 203 12.77 -21.30 0.86
CA GLY A 203 12.05 -21.37 -0.42
C GLY A 203 11.82 -20.03 -1.13
N ALA A 204 12.41 -18.92 -0.69
CA ALA A 204 12.27 -17.63 -1.38
C ALA A 204 13.46 -16.69 -1.18
N ALA A 205 13.99 -16.15 -2.29
CA ALA A 205 15.03 -15.13 -2.32
C ALA A 205 14.58 -13.86 -3.04
N GLY A 206 15.02 -12.71 -2.52
CA GLY A 206 14.76 -11.40 -3.08
C GLY A 206 15.54 -11.11 -4.35
N ASP A 207 14.88 -10.40 -5.26
CA ASP A 207 15.35 -10.07 -6.60
C ASP A 207 15.57 -8.56 -6.78
N GLN A 208 15.45 -7.76 -5.72
CA GLN A 208 15.47 -6.29 -5.82
C GLN A 208 16.84 -5.70 -5.55
N LEU A 209 17.59 -6.33 -4.65
CA LEU A 209 18.95 -5.99 -4.29
C LEU A 209 19.79 -7.27 -4.14
N ALA A 210 21.03 -7.21 -4.58
CA ALA A 210 22.04 -8.22 -4.27
C ALA A 210 23.37 -7.53 -4.01
N ALA A 211 24.07 -7.89 -2.94
CA ALA A 211 25.36 -7.28 -2.62
C ALA A 211 26.33 -8.30 -2.01
N GLY A 212 27.62 -8.16 -2.25
CA GLY A 212 28.60 -9.12 -1.76
C GLY A 212 29.90 -9.07 -2.56
N SER A 213 30.67 -10.15 -2.50
CA SER A 213 31.91 -10.26 -3.25
C SER A 213 31.67 -10.25 -4.77
N SER A 214 32.72 -9.91 -5.52
CA SER A 214 32.72 -10.01 -6.98
C SER A 214 32.35 -11.42 -7.49
N GLU A 215 32.77 -12.48 -6.79
CA GLU A 215 32.49 -13.88 -7.16
C GLU A 215 31.02 -14.27 -6.84
N ALA A 216 30.51 -13.88 -5.68
CA ALA A 216 29.12 -14.14 -5.30
C ALA A 216 28.14 -13.47 -6.29
N LEU A 217 28.45 -12.25 -6.73
CA LEU A 217 27.61 -11.55 -7.71
C LEU A 217 27.71 -12.13 -9.12
N ASP A 218 28.83 -12.75 -9.50
CA ASP A 218 28.92 -13.50 -10.76
C ASP A 218 27.98 -14.71 -10.76
N ILE A 219 27.86 -15.42 -9.62
CA ILE A 219 26.92 -16.54 -9.43
C ILE A 219 25.47 -16.04 -9.46
N TYR A 220 25.16 -14.94 -8.76
CA TYR A 220 23.83 -14.33 -8.77
C TYR A 220 23.40 -13.91 -10.19
N ALA A 221 24.28 -13.23 -10.92
CA ALA A 221 24.03 -12.83 -12.31
C ALA A 221 23.93 -14.04 -13.27
N GLY A 222 24.56 -15.16 -12.92
CA GLY A 222 24.47 -16.44 -13.63
C GLY A 222 23.11 -17.15 -13.54
N PHE A 223 22.15 -16.63 -12.77
CA PHE A 223 20.81 -17.21 -12.69
C PHE A 223 20.04 -17.13 -14.02
N PHE A 224 20.23 -16.09 -14.83
CA PHE A 224 19.44 -15.90 -16.07
C PHE A 224 19.51 -17.09 -17.04
N PRO A 225 20.68 -17.64 -17.43
CA PRO A 225 20.74 -18.84 -18.27
C PRO A 225 19.98 -20.03 -17.69
N HIS A 226 20.02 -20.22 -16.37
CA HIS A 226 19.24 -21.26 -15.69
C HIS A 226 17.74 -21.02 -15.81
N ALA A 227 17.30 -19.81 -15.46
CA ALA A 227 15.91 -19.38 -15.51
C ALA A 227 15.33 -19.46 -16.93
N PHE A 228 16.09 -19.00 -17.92
CA PHE A 228 15.72 -19.04 -19.33
C PHE A 228 15.48 -20.48 -19.80
N ARG A 229 16.41 -21.39 -19.50
CA ARG A 229 16.27 -22.82 -19.83
C ARG A 229 15.01 -23.44 -19.21
N LYS A 230 14.81 -23.26 -17.89
CA LYS A 230 13.61 -23.76 -17.18
C LYS A 230 12.32 -23.25 -17.81
N ALA A 231 12.30 -21.96 -18.16
CA ALA A 231 11.16 -21.34 -18.80
C ALA A 231 10.91 -21.90 -20.21
N THR A 232 11.97 -22.18 -20.99
CA THR A 232 11.83 -22.78 -22.33
C THR A 232 11.41 -24.24 -22.29
N GLU A 233 11.80 -24.98 -21.25
CA GLU A 233 11.42 -26.37 -21.01
C GLU A 233 10.02 -26.52 -20.40
N GLY A 234 9.38 -25.41 -20.01
CA GLY A 234 8.08 -25.43 -19.35
C GLY A 234 8.12 -25.94 -17.91
N SER A 235 9.30 -26.01 -17.29
CA SER A 235 9.51 -26.46 -15.90
C SER A 235 9.67 -25.31 -14.90
N TRP A 236 9.44 -24.07 -15.35
CA TRP A 236 9.48 -22.87 -14.53
C TRP A 236 8.33 -22.84 -13.52
N ARG A 237 8.68 -22.71 -12.23
CA ARG A 237 7.71 -22.61 -11.13
C ARG A 237 7.39 -21.14 -10.84
N GLU A 238 8.28 -20.50 -10.09
CA GLU A 238 8.19 -19.09 -9.72
C GLU A 238 9.61 -18.58 -9.41
N VAL A 239 9.83 -17.28 -9.56
CA VAL A 239 11.16 -16.68 -9.53
C VAL A 239 11.88 -16.84 -8.20
N HIS A 240 11.22 -16.56 -7.09
CA HIS A 240 11.86 -16.39 -5.79
C HIS A 240 12.38 -17.73 -5.27
N GLY A 241 11.63 -18.80 -5.49
CA GLY A 241 11.98 -20.18 -5.19
C GLY A 241 13.04 -20.73 -6.14
N GLU A 242 12.93 -20.52 -7.45
CA GLU A 242 13.99 -20.93 -8.39
C GLU A 242 15.31 -20.18 -8.11
N LEU A 243 15.25 -18.90 -7.76
CA LEU A 243 16.42 -18.12 -7.35
C LEU A 243 16.98 -18.64 -6.03
N HIS A 244 16.14 -18.92 -5.03
CA HIS A 244 16.56 -19.52 -3.77
C HIS A 244 17.32 -20.84 -4.01
N ASP A 245 16.71 -21.77 -4.76
CA ASP A 245 17.30 -23.07 -5.08
C ASP A 245 18.62 -22.92 -5.85
N TRP A 246 18.71 -21.95 -6.77
CA TRP A 246 19.95 -21.63 -7.48
C TRP A 246 21.06 -21.15 -6.55
N LEU A 247 20.77 -20.19 -5.67
CA LEU A 247 21.78 -19.61 -4.78
C LEU A 247 22.27 -20.64 -3.75
N VAL A 248 21.36 -21.42 -3.17
CA VAL A 248 21.68 -22.50 -2.23
C VAL A 248 22.46 -23.61 -2.95
N GLY A 249 22.00 -24.03 -4.13
CA GLY A 249 22.66 -25.07 -4.94
C GLY A 249 24.07 -24.68 -5.41
N ALA A 250 24.35 -23.39 -5.56
CA ALA A 250 25.68 -22.86 -5.85
C ALA A 250 26.59 -22.74 -4.61
N GLY A 251 26.09 -23.08 -3.42
CA GLY A 251 26.83 -23.05 -2.16
C GLY A 251 27.05 -21.64 -1.62
N LEU A 252 26.15 -20.69 -1.93
CA LEU A 252 26.22 -19.35 -1.35
C LEU A 252 25.64 -19.32 0.07
N THR A 253 26.28 -18.54 0.94
CA THR A 253 25.71 -18.16 2.24
C THR A 253 24.94 -16.85 2.04
N VAL A 254 23.62 -16.96 1.93
CA VAL A 254 22.75 -15.81 1.65
C VAL A 254 22.15 -15.26 2.95
N ARG A 255 22.21 -13.94 3.13
CA ARG A 255 21.65 -13.24 4.30
C ARG A 255 20.75 -12.09 3.84
N PRO A 256 19.62 -11.83 4.52
CA PRO A 256 18.83 -10.64 4.20
C PRO A 256 19.55 -9.37 4.69
N MET A 257 19.55 -8.33 3.87
CA MET A 257 19.92 -6.96 4.24
C MET A 257 18.64 -6.19 4.54
N THR A 258 18.04 -6.45 5.70
CA THR A 258 16.77 -5.86 6.10
C THR A 258 16.87 -4.32 6.22
N SER A 259 15.79 -3.62 5.85
CA SER A 259 15.49 -2.20 6.11
C SER A 259 16.12 -1.09 5.24
N GLN A 260 16.87 -1.38 4.17
CA GLN A 260 17.52 -0.30 3.41
C GLN A 260 16.78 0.19 2.16
N LEU A 261 15.75 -0.53 1.71
CA LEU A 261 15.07 -0.25 0.44
C LEU A 261 13.77 0.52 0.63
N GLY A 262 13.75 1.76 0.16
CA GLY A 262 12.54 2.50 -0.15
C GLY A 262 12.07 2.22 -1.58
N LEU A 263 10.76 2.34 -1.81
CA LEU A 263 10.22 2.49 -3.15
C LEU A 263 10.15 3.98 -3.49
N ALA A 264 10.63 4.38 -4.67
CA ALA A 264 10.33 5.70 -5.20
C ALA A 264 8.94 5.65 -5.85
N PRO A 265 7.98 6.53 -5.51
CA PRO A 265 6.67 6.53 -6.16
C PRO A 265 6.83 6.84 -7.66
N ASP A 266 6.19 6.10 -8.56
CA ASP A 266 6.27 6.24 -10.04
C ASP A 266 5.83 7.64 -10.53
N GLY A 267 5.00 8.37 -9.76
CA GLY A 267 4.73 9.80 -9.95
C GLY A 267 4.38 10.21 -11.39
N LEU A 268 3.77 9.29 -12.14
CA LEU A 268 3.53 9.42 -13.59
C LEU A 268 2.50 10.49 -13.92
N LEU A 269 1.61 10.76 -12.98
CA LEU A 269 0.54 11.74 -13.11
C LEU A 269 0.52 12.64 -11.88
N SER A 270 0.21 13.91 -12.10
CA SER A 270 -0.22 14.85 -11.08
C SER A 270 -1.65 14.53 -10.60
N VAL A 271 -2.07 15.15 -9.48
CA VAL A 271 -3.46 15.02 -9.00
C VAL A 271 -4.43 15.55 -10.06
N GLU A 272 -4.08 16.67 -10.68
CA GLU A 272 -4.86 17.34 -11.72
C GLU A 272 -5.05 16.42 -12.93
N GLU A 273 -4.00 15.75 -13.39
CA GLU A 273 -4.07 14.82 -14.51
C GLU A 273 -4.92 13.59 -14.19
N VAL A 274 -4.76 12.99 -12.99
CA VAL A 274 -5.61 11.87 -12.58
C VAL A 274 -7.08 12.29 -12.58
N MET A 275 -7.40 13.43 -11.95
CA MET A 275 -8.77 13.92 -11.88
C MET A 275 -9.34 14.26 -13.26
N ALA A 276 -8.54 14.81 -14.17
CA ALA A 276 -8.96 15.07 -15.54
C ALA A 276 -9.35 13.77 -16.28
N VAL A 277 -8.53 12.72 -16.18
CA VAL A 277 -8.82 11.42 -16.81
C VAL A 277 -10.09 10.80 -16.22
N LEU A 278 -10.30 10.89 -14.90
CA LEU A 278 -11.49 10.35 -14.26
C LEU A 278 -12.77 11.12 -14.67
N ARG A 279 -12.70 12.45 -14.77
CA ARG A 279 -13.80 13.30 -15.23
C ARG A 279 -14.15 13.09 -16.70
N GLU A 280 -13.14 12.94 -17.54
CA GLU A 280 -13.33 12.61 -18.96
C GLU A 280 -14.02 11.25 -19.12
N ALA A 281 -13.59 10.26 -18.34
CA ALA A 281 -14.25 8.96 -18.30
C ALA A 281 -15.72 9.07 -17.84
N ALA A 282 -16.03 10.01 -16.93
CA ALA A 282 -17.39 10.26 -16.46
C ALA A 282 -18.27 11.01 -17.47
N ALA A 283 -17.68 11.88 -18.28
CA ALA A 283 -18.35 12.64 -19.33
C ALA A 283 -18.53 11.84 -20.64
N GLY A 284 -17.97 10.63 -20.71
CA GLY A 284 -18.07 9.75 -21.86
C GLY A 284 -19.51 9.31 -22.19
N PRO A 285 -19.71 8.68 -23.35
CA PRO A 285 -21.05 8.30 -23.84
C PRO A 285 -21.73 7.21 -22.98
N ALA A 286 -20.99 6.53 -22.11
CA ALA A 286 -21.52 5.57 -21.16
C ALA A 286 -21.46 6.16 -19.74
N PRO A 287 -22.57 6.20 -19.00
CA PRO A 287 -22.57 6.71 -17.63
C PRO A 287 -21.69 5.81 -16.74
N LEU A 288 -21.00 6.43 -15.78
CA LEU A 288 -20.29 5.69 -14.75
C LEU A 288 -21.26 4.78 -13.98
N GLY A 289 -20.81 3.56 -13.67
CA GLY A 289 -21.49 2.72 -12.70
C GLY A 289 -21.54 3.41 -11.33
N PRO A 290 -22.48 3.02 -10.43
CA PRO A 290 -22.65 3.64 -9.11
C PRO A 290 -21.36 3.70 -8.29
N GLN A 291 -20.54 2.65 -8.38
CA GLN A 291 -19.22 2.55 -7.71
C GLN A 291 -18.22 3.60 -8.21
N ALA A 292 -18.08 3.77 -9.53
CA ALA A 292 -17.19 4.75 -10.14
C ALA A 292 -17.65 6.19 -9.82
N ALA A 293 -18.96 6.43 -9.89
CA ALA A 293 -19.53 7.73 -9.53
C ALA A 293 -19.24 8.10 -8.06
N TYR A 294 -19.33 7.12 -7.16
CA TYR A 294 -19.04 7.32 -5.74
C TYR A 294 -17.57 7.66 -5.47
N VAL A 295 -16.63 6.89 -6.05
CA VAL A 295 -15.20 7.14 -5.87
C VAL A 295 -14.81 8.49 -6.49
N LEU A 296 -15.30 8.81 -7.69
CA LEU A 296 -14.99 10.09 -8.32
C LEU A 296 -15.45 11.27 -7.46
N ARG A 297 -16.69 11.24 -6.96
CA ARG A 297 -17.21 12.30 -6.08
C ARG A 297 -16.44 12.42 -4.78
N THR A 298 -15.98 11.30 -4.23
CA THR A 298 -15.10 11.29 -3.06
C THR A 298 -13.82 12.08 -3.33
N LEU A 299 -13.18 11.81 -4.47
CA LEU A 299 -11.98 12.53 -4.87
C LEU A 299 -12.25 14.01 -5.18
N GLU A 300 -13.39 14.35 -5.78
CA GLU A 300 -13.80 15.74 -6.03
C GLU A 300 -14.12 16.52 -4.74
N ALA A 301 -14.69 15.85 -3.74
CA ALA A 301 -14.90 16.44 -2.43
C ALA A 301 -13.57 16.74 -1.73
N ASP A 302 -12.59 15.83 -1.83
CA ASP A 302 -11.25 16.08 -1.28
C ASP A 302 -10.52 17.22 -2.00
N GLU A 303 -10.61 17.28 -3.33
CA GLU A 303 -10.05 18.40 -4.12
C GLU A 303 -10.66 19.75 -3.68
N ALA A 304 -11.98 19.79 -3.48
CA ALA A 304 -12.67 20.97 -2.97
C ALA A 304 -12.23 21.33 -1.54
N LEU A 305 -12.00 20.32 -0.67
CA LEU A 305 -11.47 20.55 0.67
C LEU A 305 -10.07 21.16 0.64
N GLN A 306 -9.17 20.61 -0.19
CA GLN A 306 -7.81 21.10 -0.36
C GLN A 306 -7.78 22.54 -0.92
N ALA A 307 -8.75 22.88 -1.78
CA ALA A 307 -8.92 24.22 -2.32
C ALA A 307 -9.58 25.22 -1.33
N GLY A 308 -10.00 24.77 -0.14
CA GLY A 308 -10.69 25.61 0.84
C GLY A 308 -12.19 25.82 0.56
N ASP A 309 -12.77 25.17 -0.46
CA ASP A 309 -14.19 25.26 -0.81
C ASP A 309 -15.04 24.27 0.00
N MET A 310 -15.24 24.61 1.27
CA MET A 310 -15.98 23.77 2.21
C MET A 310 -17.44 23.54 1.80
N ARG A 311 -18.06 24.54 1.17
CA ARG A 311 -19.46 24.45 0.75
C ARG A 311 -19.63 23.40 -0.33
N ARG A 312 -18.73 23.39 -1.33
CA ARG A 312 -18.73 22.40 -2.39
C ARG A 312 -18.38 21.01 -1.85
N ALA A 313 -17.37 20.90 -0.99
CA ALA A 313 -17.00 19.63 -0.37
C ALA A 313 -18.17 18.98 0.38
N MET A 314 -18.85 19.75 1.24
CA MET A 314 -20.01 19.26 1.99
C MET A 314 -21.20 18.93 1.08
N ALA A 315 -21.43 19.70 0.02
CA ALA A 315 -22.48 19.41 -0.95
C ALA A 315 -22.21 18.07 -1.67
N LEU A 316 -20.97 17.81 -2.06
CA LEU A 316 -20.56 16.56 -2.70
C LEU A 316 -20.67 15.36 -1.74
N ALA A 317 -20.26 15.51 -0.49
CA ALA A 317 -20.36 14.46 0.53
C ALA A 317 -21.81 14.11 0.91
N ARG A 318 -22.72 15.09 0.88
CA ARG A 318 -24.13 14.93 1.26
C ARG A 318 -25.04 14.38 0.16
N GLN A 319 -24.63 14.39 -1.10
CA GLN A 319 -25.47 13.83 -2.17
C GLN A 319 -25.70 12.34 -1.95
N ASP A 320 -26.97 11.93 -1.90
CA ASP A 320 -27.37 10.54 -1.77
C ASP A 320 -26.92 9.75 -3.00
N LEU A 321 -25.81 9.05 -2.82
CA LEU A 321 -25.35 8.04 -3.74
C LEU A 321 -25.89 6.71 -3.22
N PRO A 322 -26.54 5.88 -4.06
CA PRO A 322 -26.83 4.52 -3.67
C PRO A 322 -25.50 3.86 -3.32
N ALA A 323 -25.29 3.56 -2.04
CA ALA A 323 -24.16 2.76 -1.59
C ALA A 323 -24.25 1.42 -2.35
N PRO A 324 -23.28 1.09 -3.21
CA PRO A 324 -23.30 -0.18 -3.93
C PRO A 324 -23.34 -1.33 -2.91
N GLU A 325 -24.14 -2.37 -3.16
CA GLU A 325 -24.19 -3.54 -2.27
C GLU A 325 -22.77 -4.05 -1.95
N GLY A 326 -22.44 -4.16 -0.66
CA GLY A 326 -21.13 -4.62 -0.18
C GLY A 326 -20.02 -3.57 -0.14
N ILE A 327 -20.30 -2.28 -0.41
CA ILE A 327 -19.31 -1.19 -0.34
C ILE A 327 -19.76 -0.18 0.72
N GLY A 328 -19.11 -0.28 1.87
CA GLY A 328 -19.51 0.34 3.13
C GLY A 328 -19.47 1.86 3.15
N MET A 329 -20.05 2.42 4.21
CA MET A 329 -20.09 3.86 4.50
C MET A 329 -18.71 4.53 4.71
N SER A 330 -17.63 3.77 4.57
CA SER A 330 -16.24 4.15 4.83
C SER A 330 -15.82 5.42 4.08
N GLY A 331 -16.14 5.55 2.79
CA GLY A 331 -15.74 6.74 2.04
C GLY A 331 -16.45 8.03 2.46
N ARG A 332 -17.75 7.95 2.79
CA ARG A 332 -18.55 9.11 3.20
C ARG A 332 -18.11 9.59 4.57
N LEU A 333 -17.86 8.64 5.49
CA LEU A 333 -17.30 8.91 6.82
C LEU A 333 -15.88 9.47 6.75
N LEU A 334 -15.02 8.97 5.86
CA LEU A 334 -13.68 9.51 5.67
C LEU A 334 -13.72 10.98 5.19
N LEU A 335 -14.57 11.31 4.21
CA LEU A 335 -14.74 12.67 3.70
C LEU A 335 -15.32 13.61 4.76
N MET A 336 -16.35 13.17 5.48
CA MET A 336 -16.90 13.93 6.60
C MET A 336 -15.81 14.19 7.63
N GLY A 337 -15.02 13.17 7.97
CA GLY A 337 -13.90 13.31 8.90
C GLY A 337 -12.89 14.37 8.46
N ARG A 338 -12.51 14.40 7.19
CA ARG A 338 -11.57 15.39 6.64
C ARG A 338 -12.17 16.78 6.56
N ALA A 339 -13.44 16.92 6.17
CA ALA A 339 -14.14 18.20 6.17
C ALA A 339 -14.23 18.81 7.58
N LEU A 340 -14.53 17.97 8.58
CA LEU A 340 -14.57 18.38 9.99
C LEU A 340 -13.18 18.76 10.50
N GLN A 341 -12.13 18.08 10.05
CA GLN A 341 -10.74 18.44 10.36
C GLN A 341 -10.40 19.84 9.87
N ALA A 342 -10.76 20.14 8.61
CA ALA A 342 -10.52 21.44 7.98
C ALA A 342 -11.28 22.58 8.69
N LEU A 343 -12.45 22.28 9.27
CA LEU A 343 -13.22 23.20 10.11
C LEU A 343 -12.67 23.35 11.55
N GLY A 344 -11.53 22.72 11.86
CA GLY A 344 -10.94 22.74 13.20
C GLY A 344 -11.64 21.81 14.20
N ASN A 345 -12.64 21.03 13.77
CA ASN A 345 -13.38 20.11 14.61
C ASN A 345 -12.68 18.75 14.68
N ARG A 346 -11.52 18.73 15.35
CA ARG A 346 -10.63 17.56 15.46
C ARG A 346 -11.30 16.33 16.05
N ARG A 347 -12.29 16.51 16.92
CA ARG A 347 -13.05 15.41 17.57
C ARG A 347 -14.00 14.71 16.61
N ALA A 348 -14.82 15.48 15.89
CA ALA A 348 -15.75 14.93 14.91
C ALA A 348 -14.99 14.34 13.70
N SER A 349 -13.84 14.94 13.38
CA SER A 349 -12.88 14.39 12.42
C SER A 349 -12.39 12.98 12.82
N PHE A 350 -11.91 12.85 14.05
CA PHE A 350 -11.44 11.57 14.59
C PHE A 350 -12.53 10.51 14.60
N LEU A 351 -13.74 10.85 15.05
CA LEU A 351 -14.85 9.90 15.11
C LEU A 351 -15.26 9.41 13.72
N ALA A 352 -15.38 10.31 12.74
CA ALA A 352 -15.74 9.92 11.38
C ALA A 352 -14.61 9.11 10.70
N ALA A 353 -13.33 9.42 10.98
CA ALA A 353 -12.21 8.60 10.55
C ALA A 353 -12.21 7.21 11.20
N ALA A 354 -12.44 7.12 12.51
CA ALA A 354 -12.53 5.85 13.23
C ALA A 354 -13.68 4.98 12.69
N LEU A 355 -14.86 5.58 12.47
CA LEU A 355 -16.01 4.86 11.91
C LEU A 355 -15.78 4.42 10.46
N SER A 356 -15.00 5.18 9.69
CA SER A 356 -14.58 4.74 8.34
C SER A 356 -13.71 3.49 8.36
N LEU A 357 -12.98 3.25 9.45
CA LEU A 357 -12.11 2.08 9.64
C LEU A 357 -12.88 0.87 10.20
N VAL A 358 -13.87 1.08 11.07
CA VAL A 358 -14.61 -0.01 11.73
C VAL A 358 -15.76 -0.57 10.88
N GLY A 359 -16.27 0.16 9.89
CA GLY A 359 -17.32 -0.31 8.96
C GLY A 359 -16.92 -1.45 8.01
N GLN A 360 -15.82 -2.18 8.27
CA GLN A 360 -15.29 -3.24 7.41
C GLN A 360 -15.27 -4.60 8.14
N PRO A 361 -16.19 -5.54 7.83
CA PRO A 361 -16.21 -6.85 8.47
C PRO A 361 -14.96 -7.70 8.15
N GLU A 362 -14.31 -7.43 7.02
CA GLU A 362 -13.12 -8.16 6.54
C GLU A 362 -11.79 -7.62 7.09
N ASN A 363 -11.81 -6.46 7.78
CA ASN A 363 -10.64 -5.93 8.48
C ASN A 363 -10.51 -6.43 9.91
N ALA A 364 -11.52 -7.07 10.51
CA ALA A 364 -11.41 -7.64 11.87
C ALA A 364 -10.24 -8.64 12.01
N LEU A 365 -9.78 -9.24 10.90
CA LEU A 365 -8.62 -10.14 10.82
C LEU A 365 -7.29 -9.43 10.50
N ILE A 366 -7.30 -8.19 10.00
CA ILE A 366 -6.10 -7.40 9.63
C ILE A 366 -5.54 -6.63 10.83
N TRP A 367 -6.25 -6.58 11.97
CA TRP A 367 -5.78 -5.96 13.22
C TRP A 367 -4.54 -6.62 13.85
N GLN A 368 -4.05 -7.74 13.32
CA GLN A 368 -2.89 -8.45 13.86
C GLN A 368 -1.57 -8.20 13.12
N GLY A 369 -1.52 -7.32 12.10
CA GLY A 369 -0.32 -7.06 11.31
C GLY A 369 0.15 -5.59 11.32
N PRO A 370 1.46 -5.31 11.26
CA PRO A 370 1.96 -3.94 11.09
C PRO A 370 1.73 -3.47 9.65
N GLY A 371 0.79 -2.54 9.44
CA GLY A 371 0.54 -1.92 8.13
C GLY A 371 -0.62 -0.90 8.15
N SER A 372 -0.47 0.16 7.34
CA SER A 372 -1.38 1.27 6.93
C SER A 372 -2.50 1.76 7.87
N ALA A 373 -3.34 0.88 8.44
CA ALA A 373 -4.37 1.25 9.40
C ALA A 373 -3.76 1.85 10.68
N ASN A 374 -2.61 1.32 11.13
CA ASN A 374 -1.85 1.90 12.24
C ASN A 374 -1.19 3.24 11.89
N GLU A 375 -0.76 3.48 10.65
CA GLU A 375 -0.18 4.77 10.25
C GLU A 375 -1.23 5.87 10.16
N GLU A 376 -2.42 5.58 9.62
CA GLU A 376 -3.52 6.55 9.51
C GLU A 376 -4.06 6.91 10.91
N LEU A 377 -4.17 5.92 11.81
CA LEU A 377 -4.51 6.14 13.21
C LEU A 377 -3.38 6.87 13.98
N ASN A 378 -2.11 6.51 13.76
CA ASN A 378 -0.97 7.17 14.39
C ASN A 378 -0.80 8.61 13.91
N LEU A 379 -0.99 8.90 12.62
CA LEU A 379 -1.01 10.28 12.09
C LEU A 379 -2.15 11.10 12.69
N LEU A 380 -3.31 10.49 12.96
CA LEU A 380 -4.43 11.14 13.64
C LEU A 380 -4.13 11.39 15.13
N LEU A 381 -3.47 10.46 15.81
CA LEU A 381 -3.05 10.58 17.22
C LEU A 381 -1.90 11.58 17.41
N GLU A 382 -0.91 11.60 16.52
CA GLU A 382 0.24 12.51 16.53
C GLU A 382 -0.16 13.97 16.32
N ASN A 383 -1.23 14.23 15.54
CA ASN A 383 -1.73 15.57 15.26
C ASN A 383 -2.77 16.08 16.29
N ALA A 384 -3.07 15.28 17.31
CA ALA A 384 -4.04 15.64 18.35
C ALA A 384 -3.64 15.22 19.78
N PRO A 385 -2.43 15.58 20.26
CA PRO A 385 -2.04 15.35 21.64
C PRO A 385 -2.94 16.18 22.58
N GLY A 386 -3.79 15.52 23.37
CA GLY A 386 -4.66 16.17 24.36
C GLY A 386 -6.18 16.07 24.10
N LEU A 387 -6.63 15.21 23.18
CA LEU A 387 -8.05 15.02 22.86
C LEU A 387 -8.94 14.58 24.04
N LEU A 388 -8.35 14.01 25.10
CA LEU A 388 -9.00 13.62 26.36
C LEU A 388 -9.08 14.77 27.39
N ARG A 389 -9.69 15.91 27.01
CA ARG A 389 -10.07 16.95 28.01
C ARG A 389 -11.57 17.29 27.93
N PRO A 390 -12.31 17.34 29.05
CA PRO A 390 -13.76 17.59 29.02
C PRO A 390 -14.08 19.01 28.52
N GLY A 391 -15.16 19.17 27.73
CA GLY A 391 -15.90 20.46 27.69
C GLY A 391 -16.12 21.22 26.37
N ILE A 392 -16.14 20.61 25.17
CA ILE A 392 -16.58 21.31 23.94
C ILE A 392 -17.44 20.37 23.07
N GLN A 393 -18.59 20.87 22.60
CA GLN A 393 -19.78 20.18 22.06
C GLN A 393 -19.73 19.87 20.53
N PRO A 394 -19.63 18.59 20.12
CA PRO A 394 -19.63 18.07 18.72
C PRO A 394 -20.96 17.56 18.12
N TRP A 395 -22.13 17.81 18.73
CA TRP A 395 -23.26 16.85 18.63
C TRP A 395 -24.14 16.86 17.38
N ALA A 396 -24.17 17.91 16.55
CA ALA A 396 -24.96 17.89 15.32
C ALA A 396 -24.45 16.85 14.30
N VAL A 397 -23.15 16.57 14.33
CA VAL A 397 -22.48 15.71 13.35
C VAL A 397 -22.54 14.23 13.75
N VAL A 398 -22.57 13.94 15.06
CA VAL A 398 -22.73 12.57 15.57
C VAL A 398 -24.13 12.04 15.26
N THR A 399 -25.16 12.89 15.37
CA THR A 399 -26.54 12.55 14.98
C THR A 399 -26.70 12.37 13.48
N ASP A 400 -26.05 13.19 12.65
CA ASP A 400 -26.08 13.03 11.18
C ASP A 400 -25.40 11.71 10.76
N VAL A 401 -24.25 11.39 11.36
CA VAL A 401 -23.51 10.15 11.14
C VAL A 401 -24.30 8.92 11.61
N ALA A 402 -24.93 8.98 12.78
CA ALA A 402 -25.78 7.90 13.29
C ALA A 402 -27.05 7.71 12.44
N ALA A 403 -27.65 8.79 11.93
CA ALA A 403 -28.78 8.74 11.02
C ALA A 403 -28.41 8.10 9.66
N GLU A 404 -27.19 8.32 9.17
CA GLU A 404 -26.69 7.64 7.97
C GLU A 404 -26.37 6.16 8.19
N ILE A 405 -25.76 5.80 9.33
CA ILE A 405 -25.47 4.39 9.68
C ILE A 405 -26.79 3.60 9.75
N THR A 406 -27.81 4.19 10.38
CA THR A 406 -29.13 3.57 10.55
C THR A 406 -29.96 3.55 9.26
N GLY A 407 -29.86 4.57 8.41
CA GLY A 407 -30.56 4.65 7.13
C GLY A 407 -30.12 3.60 6.10
N HIS A 408 -28.90 3.07 6.24
CA HIS A 408 -28.32 2.08 5.32
C HIS A 408 -28.12 0.68 5.93
N GLY A 409 -28.72 0.40 7.10
CA GLY A 409 -28.67 -0.93 7.72
C GLY A 409 -27.31 -1.34 8.30
N GLY A 410 -26.44 -0.38 8.60
CA GLY A 410 -25.14 -0.63 9.22
C GLY A 410 -25.23 -0.96 10.71
N ASP A 411 -24.25 -1.70 11.22
CA ASP A 411 -24.15 -2.06 12.64
C ASP A 411 -23.70 -0.85 13.48
N LEU A 412 -24.47 -0.53 14.53
CA LEU A 412 -24.23 0.58 15.45
C LEU A 412 -23.31 0.22 16.62
N LEU A 413 -22.98 -1.07 16.81
CA LEU A 413 -22.10 -1.52 17.90
C LEU A 413 -20.77 -0.75 18.01
N PRO A 414 -20.08 -0.42 16.92
CA PRO A 414 -18.85 0.38 16.95
C PRO A 414 -19.03 1.79 17.53
N LEU A 415 -20.17 2.43 17.22
CA LEU A 415 -20.49 3.78 17.68
C LEU A 415 -20.80 3.78 19.19
N ALA A 416 -21.51 2.75 19.66
CA ALA A 416 -21.85 2.59 21.08
C ALA A 416 -20.59 2.34 21.95
N ALA A 417 -19.67 1.49 21.49
CA ALA A 417 -18.40 1.22 22.18
C ALA A 417 -17.47 2.46 22.24
N LEU A 418 -17.55 3.35 21.25
CA LEU A 418 -16.81 4.63 21.22
C LEU A 418 -17.36 5.68 22.21
N LEU A 419 -18.58 5.49 22.73
CA LEU A 419 -19.27 6.42 23.64
C LEU A 419 -19.15 6.02 25.13
N GLU A 420 -18.48 4.90 25.45
CA GLU A 420 -18.26 4.42 26.82
C GLU A 420 -17.15 5.18 27.61
N GLU A 421 -16.57 6.26 27.07
CA GLU A 421 -15.60 7.05 27.83
C GLU A 421 -16.24 7.83 29.01
N PRO A 422 -15.54 7.99 30.15
CA PRO A 422 -16.13 8.59 31.34
C PRO A 422 -16.53 10.06 31.12
N GLY A 423 -17.84 10.33 31.09
CA GLY A 423 -18.38 11.70 31.14
C GLY A 423 -19.59 12.03 30.26
N PHE A 424 -20.07 11.13 29.40
CA PHE A 424 -21.11 11.43 28.39
C PHE A 424 -22.29 10.43 28.36
N ARG A 425 -22.62 9.91 29.55
CA ARG A 425 -23.59 8.83 29.79
C ARG A 425 -25.02 9.14 29.31
N ARG A 426 -25.55 10.32 29.65
CA ARG A 426 -26.96 10.68 29.34
C ARG A 426 -27.18 10.85 27.83
N GLU A 427 -26.15 11.25 27.12
CA GLU A 427 -26.15 11.47 25.67
C GLU A 427 -26.02 10.15 24.91
N ALA A 428 -25.23 9.20 25.41
CA ALA A 428 -25.18 7.82 24.91
C ALA A 428 -26.55 7.13 25.09
N GLU A 429 -27.19 7.28 26.25
CA GLU A 429 -28.55 6.78 26.54
C GLU A 429 -29.59 7.35 25.56
N ALA A 430 -29.54 8.66 25.25
CA ALA A 430 -30.47 9.30 24.31
C ALA A 430 -30.26 8.86 22.85
N ALA A 431 -29.00 8.73 22.40
CA ALA A 431 -28.66 8.27 21.05
C ALA A 431 -29.03 6.80 20.83
N LEU A 432 -28.82 5.95 21.86
CA LEU A 432 -29.27 4.56 21.80
C LEU A 432 -30.80 4.44 21.82
N ALA A 433 -31.51 5.27 22.60
CA ALA A 433 -32.97 5.29 22.64
C ALA A 433 -33.58 5.70 21.29
N ASP A 434 -32.99 6.69 20.61
CA ASP A 434 -33.39 7.13 19.28
C ASP A 434 -33.05 6.09 18.17
N ALA A 435 -31.91 5.41 18.28
CA ALA A 435 -31.58 4.26 17.45
C ALA A 435 -32.56 3.09 17.65
N MET A 436 -33.02 2.86 18.88
CA MET A 436 -34.03 1.84 19.20
C MET A 436 -35.40 2.16 18.63
N GLY A 437 -35.77 3.44 18.52
CA GLY A 437 -36.98 3.86 17.81
C GLY A 437 -37.02 3.39 16.35
N ARG A 438 -35.85 3.11 15.76
CA ARG A 438 -35.68 2.69 14.35
C ARG A 438 -35.32 1.21 14.20
N ALA A 439 -34.71 0.59 15.21
CA ALA A 439 -34.16 -0.78 15.16
C ALA A 439 -34.48 -1.63 16.42
N ALA A 440 -35.73 -1.55 16.91
CA ALA A 440 -36.18 -2.19 18.16
C ALA A 440 -35.92 -3.72 18.28
N ARG A 441 -35.65 -4.42 17.17
CA ARG A 441 -35.42 -5.88 17.12
C ARG A 441 -33.95 -6.30 17.11
N ASN A 442 -33.00 -5.40 17.40
CA ASN A 442 -31.58 -5.75 17.51
C ASN A 442 -31.22 -6.18 18.94
N GLY A 443 -31.02 -7.48 19.16
CA GLY A 443 -30.72 -8.01 20.50
C GLY A 443 -29.36 -7.59 21.08
N GLY A 444 -28.35 -7.33 20.24
CA GLY A 444 -27.05 -6.84 20.71
C GLY A 444 -27.12 -5.41 21.26
N LEU A 445 -27.94 -4.57 20.62
CA LEU A 445 -28.17 -3.19 21.06
C LEU A 445 -28.97 -3.13 22.37
N GLN A 446 -29.96 -4.02 22.53
CA GLN A 446 -30.72 -4.19 23.78
C GLN A 446 -29.83 -4.66 24.95
N ALA A 447 -28.90 -5.58 24.70
CA ALA A 447 -27.94 -6.05 25.71
C ALA A 447 -26.99 -4.94 26.19
N HIS A 448 -26.60 -4.04 25.28
CA HIS A 448 -25.76 -2.90 25.61
C HIS A 448 -26.54 -1.80 26.36
N LEU A 449 -27.76 -1.50 25.95
CA LEU A 449 -28.63 -0.57 26.66
C LEU A 449 -28.89 -1.00 28.11
N SER A 450 -29.07 -2.30 28.32
CA SER A 450 -29.21 -2.87 29.66
C SER A 450 -28.02 -2.54 30.57
N ARG A 451 -26.78 -2.59 30.07
CA ARG A 451 -25.57 -2.23 30.85
C ARG A 451 -25.57 -0.77 31.25
N LEU A 452 -25.93 0.10 30.31
CA LEU A 452 -25.97 1.53 30.54
C LEU A 452 -27.02 1.91 31.59
N PHE A 453 -28.19 1.28 31.59
CA PHE A 453 -29.21 1.52 32.63
C PHE A 453 -28.81 0.96 34.00
N GLU A 454 -28.17 -0.21 34.04
CA GLU A 454 -27.71 -0.84 35.29
C GLU A 454 -26.67 0.04 35.99
N GLU A 455 -25.63 0.45 35.25
CA GLU A 455 -24.62 1.37 35.75
C GLU A 455 -25.21 2.72 36.17
N GLY A 456 -26.43 3.03 35.73
CA GLY A 456 -27.14 4.31 35.88
C GLY A 456 -28.05 4.37 37.08
N GLY A 457 -28.17 3.27 37.80
CA GLY A 457 -29.13 3.15 38.89
C GLY A 457 -30.57 3.14 38.36
N CYS A 458 -30.79 2.68 37.12
CA CYS A 458 -32.10 2.47 36.51
C CYS A 458 -32.37 0.96 36.36
N PRO A 459 -32.57 0.22 37.47
CA PRO A 459 -32.59 -1.24 37.45
C PRO A 459 -33.77 -1.82 36.67
N VAL A 460 -34.92 -1.13 36.67
CA VAL A 460 -36.13 -1.58 35.97
C VAL A 460 -35.94 -1.52 34.45
N GLU A 461 -35.35 -0.43 33.96
CA GLU A 461 -35.04 -0.24 32.55
C GLU A 461 -33.92 -1.17 32.08
N ALA A 462 -32.94 -1.44 32.96
CA ALA A 462 -31.87 -2.40 32.72
C ALA A 462 -32.40 -3.83 32.54
N GLU A 463 -33.32 -4.25 33.41
CA GLU A 463 -34.00 -5.54 33.31
C GLU A 463 -34.83 -5.63 32.03
N LEU A 464 -35.64 -4.62 31.72
CA LEU A 464 -36.53 -4.61 30.55
C LEU A 464 -35.75 -4.73 29.22
N ALA A 465 -34.63 -3.99 29.10
CA ALA A 465 -33.73 -4.07 27.96
C ALA A 465 -33.03 -5.45 27.89
N CYS A 466 -32.61 -6.00 29.04
CA CYS A 466 -31.97 -7.33 29.08
C CYS A 466 -32.96 -8.45 28.69
N ALA A 467 -34.21 -8.35 29.15
CA ALA A 467 -35.27 -9.30 28.81
C ALA A 467 -35.55 -9.29 27.31
N THR A 468 -35.64 -8.10 26.72
CA THR A 468 -35.82 -7.92 25.27
C THR A 468 -34.61 -8.47 24.50
N ALA A 469 -33.39 -8.30 25.02
CA ALA A 469 -32.18 -8.88 24.43
C ALA A 469 -32.21 -10.43 24.45
N VAL A 470 -32.65 -11.04 25.54
CA VAL A 470 -32.80 -12.50 25.68
C VAL A 470 -33.87 -13.05 24.75
N GLU A 471 -34.98 -12.35 24.56
CA GLU A 471 -36.02 -12.74 23.59
C GLU A 471 -35.49 -12.74 22.16
N LEU A 472 -34.67 -11.75 21.80
CA LEU A 472 -34.09 -11.60 20.47
C LEU A 472 -32.86 -12.49 20.22
N LEU A 473 -32.15 -12.86 21.29
CA LEU A 473 -30.96 -13.72 21.27
C LEU A 473 -31.13 -14.89 22.26
N PRO A 474 -32.08 -15.81 21.99
CA PRO A 474 -32.45 -16.84 22.94
C PRO A 474 -31.33 -17.83 23.24
N HIS A 475 -30.29 -17.93 22.41
CA HIS A 475 -29.18 -18.86 22.61
C HIS A 475 -28.03 -18.27 23.44
N ASP A 476 -28.08 -16.98 23.78
CA ASP A 476 -27.03 -16.34 24.58
C ASP A 476 -27.24 -16.62 26.08
N MET A 477 -26.51 -17.61 26.58
CA MET A 477 -26.58 -18.03 27.97
C MET A 477 -26.05 -16.97 28.95
N ALA A 478 -25.15 -16.08 28.51
CA ALA A 478 -24.62 -15.02 29.37
C ALA A 478 -25.67 -13.94 29.61
N LEU A 479 -26.47 -13.60 28.58
CA LEU A 479 -27.60 -12.67 28.73
C LEU A 479 -28.70 -13.22 29.65
N ARG A 480 -28.95 -14.53 29.60
CA ARG A 480 -29.91 -15.19 30.51
C ARG A 480 -29.47 -15.13 31.97
N GLN A 481 -28.22 -15.50 32.24
CA GLN A 481 -27.64 -15.42 33.60
C GLN A 481 -27.62 -13.98 34.12
N ARG A 482 -27.36 -13.02 33.24
CA ARG A 482 -27.39 -11.60 33.59
C ARG A 482 -28.81 -11.11 33.90
N LEU A 483 -29.82 -11.54 33.13
CA LEU A 483 -31.22 -11.22 33.43
C LEU A 483 -31.66 -11.80 34.78
N GLU A 484 -31.18 -13.01 35.13
CA GLU A 484 -31.40 -13.60 36.47
C GLU A 484 -30.75 -12.75 37.56
N SER A 485 -29.49 -12.34 37.38
CA SER A 485 -28.78 -11.46 38.31
C SER A 485 -29.45 -10.09 38.50
N LEU A 486 -30.02 -9.51 37.44
CA LEU A 486 -30.74 -8.24 37.49
C LEU A 486 -32.11 -8.34 38.20
N ARG A 487 -32.68 -9.54 38.30
CA ARG A 487 -33.95 -9.80 39.02
C ARG A 487 -33.75 -10.08 40.50
N GLU A 488 -32.56 -10.53 40.88
CA GLU A 488 -32.21 -10.90 42.25
C GLU A 488 -31.63 -9.73 43.06
N GLY A 489 -31.11 -8.69 42.39
CA GLY A 489 -30.59 -7.45 42.99
C GLY A 489 -31.61 -6.32 42.96
#